data_AF-A0AAD7VT59-F1
#
_entry.id   AF-A0AAD7VT59-F1
#
_cell.length_a   1.000
_cell.length_b   1.000
_cell.length_c   1.000
_cell.angle_alpha   90.00
_cell.angle_beta   90.00
_cell.angle_gamma   90.00
#
_symmetry.space_group_name_H-M   'P 1'
#
loop_
_entity.id
_entity.type
_entity.pdbx_description
1 polymer ?
#
loop_
_entity_poly.entity_id
_entity_poly.type
_entity_poly.pdbx_seq_one_letter_code
_entity_poly.pdbx_strand_id
1 'polypeptide(L)'
;MASAVQVITNAADFAALNAHDLAVIDFNAVWCGPCKTIAPHFEKFPEKYPNVIFASVDIDKNKEIAGQFKITAVPTFLFLAKGREVARVRGANLPELESTLRRVALMAASAGSSSDAPPAESSSSSSPPPAAAPAATSTYQSLIPKGLEAINHAIEFKNLEALNATSAKSTDITASVRDLFSATILSSAAGTPNIESDADSQLLFYVPFMNATKVHSVLIQAPIAKDDNDQVKQRPTKLKVWTNLPAILSFDDTNSVPAVHEADIDGPDEQGWSAVRLRYVRFQRVSSLVVFLEGEDEDEPTGVNKVVFVGEKGDKLEMGTLAKPGE
;
A
#
# COMPACT_ATOMS: atom_id res chain seq x y z
N MET A 1 -32.46 -10.07 3.36
CA MET A 1 -32.64 -9.87 4.81
C MET A 1 -31.35 -10.25 5.52
N ALA A 2 -30.49 -9.27 5.78
CA ALA A 2 -29.49 -9.32 6.85
C ALA A 2 -29.18 -7.86 7.22
N SER A 3 -30.01 -7.29 8.09
CA SER A 3 -29.89 -5.89 8.54
C SER A 3 -29.02 -5.75 9.79
N ALA A 4 -28.31 -6.82 10.19
CA ALA A 4 -27.58 -6.89 11.46
C ALA A 4 -26.23 -7.61 11.28
N VAL A 5 -25.29 -7.29 12.16
CA VAL A 5 -23.96 -7.92 12.22
C VAL A 5 -24.11 -9.38 12.65
N GLN A 6 -23.58 -10.30 11.86
CA GLN A 6 -23.63 -11.74 12.13
C GLN A 6 -22.50 -12.14 13.10
N VAL A 7 -22.85 -12.82 14.18
CA VAL A 7 -21.83 -13.33 15.12
C VAL A 7 -21.36 -14.70 14.64
N ILE A 8 -20.06 -14.81 14.35
CA ILE A 8 -19.43 -16.04 13.88
C ILE A 8 -18.98 -16.86 15.09
N THR A 9 -19.48 -18.10 15.19
CA THR A 9 -19.20 -18.99 16.32
C THR A 9 -18.37 -20.21 15.95
N ASN A 10 -18.28 -20.53 14.66
CA ASN A 10 -17.57 -21.70 14.15
C ASN A 10 -17.12 -21.49 12.69
N ALA A 11 -16.36 -22.45 12.16
CA ALA A 11 -15.81 -22.39 10.80
C ALA A 11 -16.87 -22.48 9.70
N ALA A 12 -18.00 -23.16 9.93
CA ALA A 12 -19.08 -23.25 8.94
C ALA A 12 -19.82 -21.91 8.79
N ASP A 13 -20.07 -21.21 9.90
CA ASP A 13 -20.61 -19.84 9.90
C ASP A 13 -19.71 -18.90 9.10
N PHE A 14 -18.39 -19.02 9.29
CA PHE A 14 -17.43 -18.21 8.55
C PHE A 14 -17.39 -18.56 7.06
N ALA A 15 -17.42 -19.85 6.72
CA ALA A 15 -17.44 -20.30 5.33
C ALA A 15 -18.68 -19.81 4.57
N ALA A 16 -19.82 -19.65 5.25
CA ALA A 16 -21.03 -19.09 4.66
C ALA A 16 -20.84 -17.64 4.16
N LEU A 17 -19.90 -16.88 4.73
CA LEU A 17 -19.58 -15.52 4.27
C LEU A 17 -19.06 -15.50 2.83
N ASN A 18 -18.45 -16.59 2.36
CA ASN A 18 -17.90 -16.68 1.00
C ASN A 18 -18.98 -16.74 -0.08
N ALA A 19 -20.23 -17.06 0.28
CA ALA A 19 -21.36 -17.05 -0.63
C ALA A 19 -21.83 -15.63 -1.00
N HIS A 20 -21.32 -14.62 -0.29
CA HIS A 20 -21.67 -13.23 -0.51
C HIS A 20 -20.61 -12.51 -1.37
N ASP A 21 -21.07 -11.56 -2.19
CA ASP A 21 -20.19 -10.78 -3.05
C ASP A 21 -19.20 -9.93 -2.24
N LEU A 22 -19.66 -9.39 -1.11
CA LEU A 22 -18.84 -8.61 -0.19
C LEU A 22 -19.23 -8.87 1.27
N ALA A 23 -18.24 -9.21 2.09
CA ALA A 23 -18.37 -9.34 3.54
C ALA A 23 -17.30 -8.52 4.26
N VAL A 24 -17.65 -7.94 5.41
CA VAL A 24 -16.73 -7.21 6.29
C VAL A 24 -16.77 -7.85 7.66
N ILE A 25 -15.62 -8.30 8.14
CA ILE A 25 -15.47 -9.05 9.39
C ILE A 25 -14.70 -8.21 10.40
N ASP A 26 -15.32 -7.92 11.54
CA ASP A 26 -14.67 -7.36 12.72
C ASP A 26 -14.06 -8.48 13.57
N PHE A 27 -12.74 -8.59 13.60
CA PHE A 27 -12.02 -9.42 14.56
C PHE A 27 -11.79 -8.63 15.85
N ASN A 28 -12.45 -9.05 16.92
CA ASN A 28 -12.47 -8.34 18.21
C ASN A 28 -12.21 -9.27 19.40
N ALA A 29 -12.17 -8.70 20.60
CA ALA A 29 -12.11 -9.44 21.86
C ALA A 29 -12.88 -8.72 22.97
N VAL A 30 -13.42 -9.45 23.94
CA VAL A 30 -14.23 -8.89 25.04
C VAL A 30 -13.42 -7.94 25.95
N TRP A 31 -12.14 -8.24 26.13
CA TRP A 31 -11.21 -7.45 26.95
C TRP A 31 -10.64 -6.23 26.22
N CYS A 32 -10.92 -6.06 24.92
CA CYS A 32 -10.38 -4.99 24.11
C CYS A 32 -11.20 -3.69 24.27
N GLY A 33 -10.59 -2.69 24.91
CA GLY A 33 -11.19 -1.34 25.07
C GLY A 33 -11.52 -0.65 23.74
N PRO A 34 -10.57 -0.52 22.79
CA PRO A 34 -10.82 0.11 21.49
C PRO A 34 -11.91 -0.60 20.67
N CYS A 35 -12.06 -1.92 20.81
CA CYS A 35 -13.11 -2.69 20.14
C CYS A 35 -14.51 -2.23 20.60
N LYS A 36 -14.67 -1.97 21.91
CA LYS A 36 -15.93 -1.45 22.47
C LYS A 36 -16.27 -0.06 21.95
N THR A 37 -15.26 0.77 21.69
CA THR A 37 -15.45 2.13 21.15
C THR A 37 -15.99 2.11 19.73
N ILE A 38 -15.50 1.20 18.88
CA ILE A 38 -15.87 1.18 17.45
C ILE A 38 -17.08 0.28 17.14
N ALA A 39 -17.38 -0.72 17.98
CA ALA A 39 -18.53 -1.61 17.85
C ALA A 39 -19.87 -0.91 17.52
N PRO A 40 -20.32 0.14 18.25
CA PRO A 40 -21.62 0.78 17.97
C PRO A 40 -21.67 1.52 16.63
N HIS A 41 -20.51 1.83 16.03
CA HIS A 41 -20.44 2.38 14.69
C HIS A 41 -20.52 1.27 13.64
N PHE A 42 -19.80 0.17 13.88
CA PHE A 42 -19.81 -1.00 13.00
C PHE A 42 -21.21 -1.63 12.89
N GLU A 43 -21.95 -1.70 14.00
CA GLU A 43 -23.33 -2.21 14.06
C GLU A 43 -24.33 -1.41 13.20
N LYS A 44 -24.02 -0.15 12.85
CA LYS A 44 -24.87 0.71 12.01
C LYS A 44 -24.58 0.59 10.52
N PHE A 45 -23.48 -0.04 10.11
CA PHE A 45 -23.14 -0.17 8.70
C PHE A 45 -24.08 -1.07 7.87
N PRO A 46 -24.67 -2.16 8.41
CA PRO A 46 -25.66 -2.95 7.68
C PRO A 46 -26.84 -2.12 7.15
N GLU A 47 -27.27 -1.09 7.90
CA GLU A 47 -28.36 -0.19 7.48
C GLU A 47 -27.97 0.67 6.27
N LYS A 48 -26.69 1.07 6.20
CA LYS A 48 -26.17 1.93 5.13
C LYS A 48 -25.74 1.14 3.89
N TYR A 49 -25.38 -0.13 4.06
CA TYR A 49 -24.81 -0.97 3.02
C TYR A 49 -25.55 -2.32 2.94
N PRO A 50 -26.80 -2.33 2.41
CA PRO A 50 -27.64 -3.54 2.42
C PRO A 50 -27.11 -4.69 1.55
N ASN A 51 -26.17 -4.39 0.65
CA ASN A 51 -25.53 -5.37 -0.24
C ASN A 51 -24.21 -5.91 0.34
N VAL A 52 -23.87 -5.57 1.59
CA VAL A 52 -22.65 -5.99 2.27
C VAL A 52 -23.02 -6.77 3.52
N ILE A 53 -22.42 -7.94 3.70
CA ILE A 53 -22.56 -8.69 4.94
C ILE A 53 -21.56 -8.18 5.96
N PHE A 54 -22.03 -7.93 7.18
CA PHE A 54 -21.15 -7.58 8.30
C PHE A 54 -21.14 -8.74 9.29
N ALA A 55 -19.95 -9.10 9.75
CA ALA A 55 -19.75 -10.20 10.67
C ALA A 55 -18.80 -9.80 11.80
N SER A 56 -18.93 -10.46 12.94
CA SER A 56 -18.11 -10.25 14.14
C SER A 56 -17.51 -11.58 14.57
N VAL A 57 -16.20 -11.61 14.79
CA VAL A 57 -15.42 -12.79 15.19
C VAL A 57 -14.65 -12.45 16.46
N ASP A 58 -15.02 -13.11 17.56
CA ASP A 58 -14.23 -13.09 18.79
C ASP A 58 -12.99 -13.97 18.60
N ILE A 59 -11.79 -13.37 18.68
CA ILE A 59 -10.52 -14.06 18.44
C ILE A 59 -10.16 -15.10 19.51
N ASP A 60 -10.69 -14.96 20.73
CA ASP A 60 -10.43 -15.91 21.82
C ASP A 60 -11.24 -17.19 21.64
N LYS A 61 -12.44 -17.07 21.09
CA LYS A 61 -13.34 -18.19 20.77
C LYS A 61 -13.03 -18.84 19.44
N ASN A 62 -12.54 -18.07 18.47
CA ASN A 62 -12.32 -18.50 17.09
C ASN A 62 -10.83 -18.41 16.67
N LYS A 63 -9.94 -18.99 17.49
CA LYS A 63 -8.48 -18.88 17.31
C LYS A 63 -7.97 -19.40 15.96
N GLU A 64 -8.58 -20.46 15.44
CA GLU A 64 -8.19 -21.03 14.15
C GLU A 64 -8.49 -20.07 13.00
N ILE A 65 -9.67 -19.46 13.00
CA ILE A 65 -10.08 -18.45 12.01
C ILE A 65 -9.16 -17.22 12.12
N ALA A 66 -8.93 -16.71 13.33
CA ALA A 66 -8.01 -15.60 13.57
C ALA A 66 -6.58 -15.93 13.09
N GLY A 67 -6.12 -17.17 13.30
CA GLY A 67 -4.82 -17.67 12.86
C GLY A 67 -4.69 -17.74 11.34
N GLN A 68 -5.72 -18.23 10.64
CA GLN A 68 -5.75 -18.29 9.17
C GLN A 68 -5.53 -16.92 8.53
N PHE A 69 -6.16 -15.88 9.07
CA PHE A 69 -6.02 -14.50 8.59
C PHE A 69 -4.88 -13.71 9.25
N LYS A 70 -4.03 -14.38 10.04
CA LYS A 70 -2.89 -13.79 10.76
C LYS A 70 -3.28 -12.53 11.53
N ILE A 71 -4.37 -12.61 12.30
CA ILE A 71 -4.84 -11.51 13.14
C ILE A 71 -3.90 -11.39 14.34
N THR A 72 -3.08 -10.33 14.36
CA THR A 72 -2.09 -10.07 15.43
C THR A 72 -2.50 -8.93 16.38
N ALA A 73 -3.58 -8.22 16.07
CA ALA A 73 -4.08 -7.10 16.86
C ALA A 73 -5.60 -6.96 16.68
N VAL A 74 -6.29 -6.48 17.71
CA VAL A 74 -7.74 -6.21 17.69
C VAL A 74 -8.03 -4.75 18.10
N PRO A 75 -9.05 -4.10 17.51
CA PRO A 75 -9.90 -4.63 16.44
C PRO A 75 -9.14 -4.67 15.10
N THR A 76 -9.46 -5.65 14.26
CA THR A 76 -9.01 -5.69 12.85
C THR A 76 -10.22 -5.98 11.97
N PHE A 77 -10.48 -5.14 11.00
CA PHE A 77 -11.57 -5.31 10.03
C PHE A 77 -11.02 -5.89 8.74
N LEU A 78 -11.62 -6.99 8.29
CA LEU A 78 -11.25 -7.68 7.06
C LEU A 78 -12.35 -7.54 6.03
N PHE A 79 -12.00 -7.18 4.80
CA PHE A 79 -12.94 -7.10 3.69
C PHE A 79 -12.72 -8.29 2.77
N LEU A 80 -13.74 -9.14 2.62
CA LEU A 80 -13.73 -10.30 1.74
C LEU A 80 -14.65 -10.07 0.56
N ALA A 81 -14.12 -10.15 -0.66
CA ALA A 81 -14.95 -10.21 -1.87
C ALA A 81 -14.92 -11.63 -2.43
N LYS A 82 -16.08 -12.29 -2.53
CA LYS A 82 -16.20 -13.71 -2.95
C LYS A 82 -15.20 -14.62 -2.22
N GLY A 83 -15.09 -14.42 -0.90
CA GLY A 83 -14.19 -15.16 0.00
C GLY A 83 -12.70 -14.83 -0.09
N ARG A 84 -12.30 -13.83 -0.89
CA ARG A 84 -10.91 -13.37 -1.00
C ARG A 84 -10.70 -12.06 -0.26
N GLU A 85 -9.64 -11.95 0.53
CA GLU A 85 -9.26 -10.71 1.20
C GLU A 85 -8.89 -9.63 0.16
N VAL A 86 -9.64 -8.52 0.17
CA VAL A 86 -9.45 -7.38 -0.74
C VAL A 86 -8.98 -6.12 -0.02
N ALA A 87 -9.22 -6.02 1.29
CA ALA A 87 -8.72 -4.94 2.12
C ALA A 87 -8.69 -5.34 3.60
N ARG A 88 -7.92 -4.59 4.39
CA ARG A 88 -7.83 -4.75 5.85
C ARG A 88 -7.62 -3.39 6.51
N VAL A 89 -8.30 -3.16 7.62
CA VAL A 89 -8.12 -1.99 8.49
C VAL A 89 -7.76 -2.49 9.88
N ARG A 90 -6.69 -1.97 10.47
CA ARG A 90 -6.24 -2.35 11.82
C ARG A 90 -6.50 -1.22 12.80
N GLY A 91 -6.90 -1.58 14.02
CA GLY A 91 -7.21 -0.65 15.08
C GLY A 91 -8.59 -0.01 14.95
N ALA A 92 -9.00 0.72 15.99
CA ALA A 92 -10.27 1.42 16.05
C ALA A 92 -10.25 2.73 15.23
N ASN A 93 -9.98 2.62 13.93
CA ASN A 93 -9.91 3.75 13.00
C ASN A 93 -11.22 3.87 12.18
N LEU A 94 -12.21 4.57 12.73
CA LEU A 94 -13.52 4.73 12.09
C LEU A 94 -13.46 5.43 10.71
N PRO A 95 -12.71 6.54 10.52
CA PRO A 95 -12.58 7.18 9.20
C PRO A 95 -11.99 6.26 8.11
N GLU A 96 -10.96 5.47 8.46
CA GLU A 96 -10.36 4.52 7.53
C GLU A 96 -11.30 3.35 7.22
N LEU A 97 -12.04 2.88 8.22
CA LEU A 97 -13.06 1.84 8.07
C LEU A 97 -14.18 2.29 7.13
N GLU A 98 -14.73 3.49 7.32
CA GLU A 98 -15.79 4.05 6.46
C GLU A 98 -15.32 4.31 5.03
N SER A 99 -14.13 4.90 4.86
CA SER A 99 -13.58 5.17 3.52
C SER A 99 -13.25 3.89 2.75
N THR A 100 -12.70 2.87 3.42
CA THR A 100 -12.44 1.56 2.84
C THR A 100 -13.74 0.84 2.48
N LEU A 101 -14.74 0.86 3.36
CA LEU A 101 -16.06 0.28 3.10
C LEU A 101 -16.73 0.91 1.88
N ARG A 102 -16.74 2.25 1.78
CA ARG A 102 -17.27 2.95 0.61
C ARG A 102 -16.55 2.53 -0.67
N ARG A 103 -15.21 2.48 -0.65
CA ARG A 103 -14.39 2.12 -1.81
C ARG A 103 -14.66 0.68 -2.28
N VAL A 104 -14.64 -0.28 -1.36
CA VAL A 104 -14.84 -1.70 -1.70
C VAL A 104 -16.28 -1.98 -2.14
N ALA A 105 -17.27 -1.33 -1.52
CA ALA A 105 -18.67 -1.42 -1.97
C ALA A 105 -18.87 -0.89 -3.40
N LEU A 106 -18.18 0.20 -3.76
CA LEU A 106 -18.21 0.75 -5.13
C LEU A 106 -17.58 -0.22 -6.14
N MET A 107 -16.45 -0.83 -5.79
CA MET A 107 -15.76 -1.83 -6.62
C MET A 107 -16.63 -3.08 -6.85
N ALA A 108 -17.28 -3.58 -5.79
CA ALA A 108 -18.20 -4.73 -5.88
C ALA A 108 -19.40 -4.45 -6.80
N ALA A 109 -19.95 -3.22 -6.77
CA ALA A 109 -21.04 -2.82 -7.66
C ALA A 109 -20.62 -2.76 -9.14
N SER A 110 -19.37 -2.35 -9.42
CA SER A 110 -18.84 -2.26 -10.79
C SER A 110 -18.52 -3.61 -11.44
N ALA A 111 -18.29 -4.65 -10.65
CA ALA A 111 -17.99 -6.01 -11.12
C ALA A 111 -19.24 -6.82 -11.53
N GLY A 112 -20.45 -6.24 -11.38
CA GLY A 112 -21.73 -6.91 -11.66
C GLY A 112 -22.23 -6.82 -13.10
N SER A 113 -21.45 -6.27 -14.05
CA SER A 113 -21.85 -6.12 -15.46
C SER A 113 -20.95 -6.92 -16.41
N SER A 114 -20.96 -8.25 -16.26
CA SER A 114 -20.59 -9.21 -17.31
C SER A 114 -20.95 -10.65 -16.90
N SER A 115 -22.12 -11.13 -17.30
CA SER A 115 -22.48 -12.55 -17.46
C SER A 115 -22.23 -12.95 -18.93
N ASP A 116 -21.74 -14.12 -19.33
CA ASP A 116 -22.15 -15.54 -19.19
C ASP A 116 -20.93 -16.38 -19.67
N ALA A 117 -20.62 -17.64 -19.30
CA ALA A 117 -21.41 -18.88 -19.30
C ALA A 117 -20.56 -20.06 -18.66
N PRO A 118 -21.10 -21.31 -18.53
CA PRO A 118 -20.92 -22.21 -17.36
C PRO A 118 -19.83 -23.34 -17.51
N PRO A 119 -19.66 -24.22 -16.48
CA PRO A 119 -18.48 -25.05 -16.26
C PRO A 119 -18.61 -26.49 -16.79
N ALA A 120 -17.47 -27.15 -17.03
CA ALA A 120 -17.39 -28.60 -17.15
C ALA A 120 -16.51 -29.15 -16.01
N GLU A 121 -17.13 -29.97 -15.17
CA GLU A 121 -16.51 -30.74 -14.11
C GLU A 121 -15.64 -31.87 -14.68
N SER A 122 -14.54 -32.20 -14.00
CA SER A 122 -14.29 -33.57 -13.57
C SER A 122 -13.14 -33.63 -12.57
N SER A 123 -13.40 -34.43 -11.55
CA SER A 123 -12.64 -34.69 -10.34
C SER A 123 -11.45 -35.60 -10.57
N SER A 124 -10.38 -35.41 -9.80
CA SER A 124 -9.78 -36.49 -9.01
C SER A 124 -8.63 -35.99 -8.15
N SER A 125 -8.62 -36.54 -6.94
CA SER A 125 -7.72 -36.34 -5.82
C SER A 125 -6.25 -36.67 -6.10
N SER A 126 -5.35 -35.82 -5.64
CA SER A 126 -4.11 -36.20 -4.93
C SER A 126 -3.33 -34.94 -4.52
N SER A 127 -3.05 -34.78 -3.22
CA SER A 127 -2.08 -33.80 -2.71
C SER A 127 -0.70 -34.03 -3.34
N PRO A 128 0.05 -32.99 -3.76
CA PRO A 128 1.05 -32.31 -2.91
C PRO A 128 1.35 -30.83 -3.38
N PRO A 129 2.51 -30.19 -3.09
CA PRO A 129 3.14 -29.70 -1.86
C PRO A 129 2.99 -28.14 -1.72
N PRO A 130 3.62 -27.41 -0.76
CA PRO A 130 3.33 -25.98 -0.58
C PRO A 130 4.09 -25.16 -1.64
N ALA A 131 3.36 -24.53 -2.55
CA ALA A 131 3.94 -23.57 -3.47
C ALA A 131 2.93 -22.51 -3.92
N ALA A 132 3.43 -21.28 -3.93
CA ALA A 132 3.01 -20.14 -4.72
C ALA A 132 1.70 -19.43 -4.32
N ALA A 133 1.89 -18.21 -3.81
CA ALA A 133 0.94 -17.11 -3.91
C ALA A 133 0.40 -16.99 -5.36
N PRO A 134 -0.90 -16.72 -5.58
CA PRO A 134 -1.43 -16.63 -6.93
C PRO A 134 -0.93 -15.35 -7.62
N ALA A 135 -0.58 -15.52 -8.89
CA ALA A 135 0.20 -14.64 -9.72
C ALA A 135 -0.42 -13.25 -9.99
N ALA A 136 0.30 -12.22 -9.56
CA ALA A 136 0.61 -10.98 -10.29
C ALA A 136 1.79 -10.25 -9.59
N THR A 137 2.84 -11.00 -9.22
CA THR A 137 3.99 -10.46 -8.48
C THR A 137 5.23 -10.48 -9.36
N SER A 138 5.33 -9.54 -10.29
CA SER A 138 6.59 -9.17 -10.92
C SER A 138 6.47 -7.77 -11.50
N THR A 139 6.62 -6.77 -10.65
CA THR A 139 6.51 -5.36 -11.08
C THR A 139 7.66 -4.49 -10.57
N TYR A 140 8.65 -5.04 -9.85
CA TYR A 140 9.95 -4.41 -9.52
C TYR A 140 10.78 -5.33 -8.61
N GLN A 141 10.21 -6.42 -8.12
CA GLN A 141 10.86 -7.34 -7.18
C GLN A 141 12.19 -7.90 -7.70
N SER A 142 12.34 -8.06 -9.02
CA SER A 142 13.60 -8.46 -9.68
C SER A 142 14.70 -7.40 -9.57
N LEU A 143 14.33 -6.13 -9.41
CA LEU A 143 15.25 -5.00 -9.22
C LEU A 143 15.71 -4.86 -7.77
N ILE A 144 15.10 -5.58 -6.83
CA ILE A 144 15.49 -5.58 -5.42
C ILE A 144 16.66 -6.56 -5.22
N PRO A 145 17.85 -6.08 -4.80
CA PRO A 145 18.97 -6.97 -4.49
C PRO A 145 18.64 -7.97 -3.39
N LYS A 146 19.27 -9.15 -3.44
CA LYS A 146 19.10 -10.20 -2.40
C LYS A 146 19.41 -9.65 -1.02
N GLY A 147 18.55 -9.96 -0.05
CA GLY A 147 18.68 -9.51 1.34
C GLY A 147 18.05 -8.15 1.64
N LEU A 148 17.49 -7.47 0.64
CA LEU A 148 16.76 -6.21 0.79
C LEU A 148 15.26 -6.41 0.51
N GLU A 149 14.45 -5.44 0.93
CA GLU A 149 13.01 -5.43 0.70
C GLU A 149 12.48 -4.03 0.40
N ALA A 150 11.26 -3.95 -0.13
CA ALA A 150 10.54 -2.69 -0.28
C ALA A 150 10.04 -2.21 1.09
N ILE A 151 10.43 -1.00 1.47
CA ILE A 151 10.17 -0.43 2.81
C ILE A 151 9.07 0.65 2.79
N ASN A 152 8.35 0.82 1.69
CA ASN A 152 7.23 1.76 1.59
C ASN A 152 6.12 1.53 2.62
N HIS A 153 6.00 0.31 3.13
CA HIS A 153 5.07 -0.01 4.22
C HIS A 153 5.39 0.72 5.53
N ALA A 154 6.62 1.24 5.69
CA ALA A 154 7.06 2.00 6.85
C ALA A 154 6.81 3.52 6.72
N ILE A 155 6.28 4.00 5.60
CA ILE A 155 6.03 5.43 5.37
C ILE A 155 4.86 5.91 6.24
N GLU A 156 5.04 7.04 6.92
CA GLU A 156 3.98 7.73 7.66
C GLU A 156 3.20 8.67 6.74
N PHE A 157 2.16 8.16 6.08
CA PHE A 157 1.38 8.95 5.11
C PHE A 157 0.62 10.16 5.69
N LYS A 158 0.60 10.35 7.01
CA LYS A 158 -0.11 11.48 7.64
C LYS A 158 0.57 12.82 7.33
N ASN A 159 1.90 12.85 7.34
CA ASN A 159 2.69 14.05 7.11
C ASN A 159 3.49 13.91 5.79
N LEU A 160 3.00 13.10 4.86
CA LEU A 160 3.54 13.01 3.51
C LEU A 160 3.13 14.27 2.75
N GLU A 161 4.10 14.98 2.20
CA GLU A 161 3.87 16.24 1.48
C GLU A 161 4.48 16.17 0.08
N ALA A 162 3.89 16.93 -0.84
CA ALA A 162 4.38 17.09 -2.20
C ALA A 162 4.24 18.56 -2.62
N LEU A 163 5.25 19.10 -3.30
CA LEU A 163 5.20 20.41 -3.94
C LEU A 163 5.29 20.24 -5.46
N ASN A 164 4.63 21.17 -6.15
CA ASN A 164 4.52 21.21 -7.61
C ASN A 164 3.94 19.92 -8.22
N ALA A 165 3.13 19.17 -7.47
CA ALA A 165 2.54 17.92 -7.94
C ALA A 165 1.08 18.13 -8.36
N THR A 166 0.72 17.62 -9.53
CA THR A 166 -0.66 17.52 -10.03
C THR A 166 -0.95 16.09 -10.50
N SER A 167 -2.24 15.76 -10.70
CA SER A 167 -2.65 14.47 -11.25
C SER A 167 -3.77 14.65 -12.27
N ALA A 168 -3.55 14.18 -13.49
CA ALA A 168 -4.58 14.18 -14.52
C ALA A 168 -5.78 13.25 -14.18
N LYS A 169 -5.60 12.29 -13.26
CA LYS A 169 -6.62 11.28 -12.91
C LYS A 169 -7.48 11.66 -11.71
N SER A 170 -7.07 12.67 -10.92
CA SER A 170 -7.71 13.00 -9.65
C SER A 170 -7.52 14.47 -9.32
N THR A 171 -8.59 15.11 -8.85
CA THR A 171 -8.52 16.45 -8.25
C THR A 171 -8.00 16.41 -6.80
N ASP A 172 -8.04 15.25 -6.15
CA ASP A 172 -7.43 15.02 -4.85
C ASP A 172 -5.98 14.56 -5.04
N ILE A 173 -5.06 15.53 -5.01
CA ILE A 173 -3.63 15.28 -5.13
C ILE A 173 -3.07 14.45 -3.96
N THR A 174 -3.66 14.56 -2.77
CA THR A 174 -3.19 13.85 -1.57
C THR A 174 -3.35 12.36 -1.76
N ALA A 175 -4.47 11.91 -2.32
CA ALA A 175 -4.69 10.50 -2.64
C ALA A 175 -3.69 9.98 -3.68
N SER A 176 -3.42 10.75 -4.74
CA SER A 176 -2.48 10.36 -5.80
C SER A 176 -1.03 10.30 -5.29
N VAL A 177 -0.61 11.23 -4.43
CA VAL A 177 0.71 11.22 -3.79
C VAL A 177 0.84 10.04 -2.82
N ARG A 178 -0.22 9.72 -2.06
CA ARG A 178 -0.24 8.50 -1.23
C ARG A 178 -0.13 7.24 -2.09
N ASP A 179 -0.80 7.20 -3.24
CA ASP A 179 -0.68 6.07 -4.16
C ASP A 179 0.71 5.96 -4.78
N LEU A 180 1.36 7.08 -5.12
CA LEU A 180 2.73 7.12 -5.63
C LEU A 180 3.71 6.36 -4.72
N PHE A 181 3.53 6.51 -3.41
CA PHE A 181 4.37 5.88 -2.38
C PHE A 181 3.74 4.65 -1.71
N SER A 182 2.54 4.23 -2.11
CA SER A 182 1.88 3.09 -1.46
C SER A 182 2.67 1.78 -1.66
N ALA A 183 2.63 0.86 -0.70
CA ALA A 183 3.29 -0.44 -0.86
C ALA A 183 2.63 -1.33 -1.95
N THR A 184 1.37 -1.06 -2.26
CA THR A 184 0.59 -1.78 -3.27
C THR A 184 0.84 -1.16 -4.65
N ILE A 185 0.98 -1.99 -5.67
CA ILE A 185 1.19 -1.52 -7.02
C ILE A 185 -0.17 -1.46 -7.70
N LEU A 186 -0.66 -0.24 -7.91
CA LEU A 186 -1.92 0.02 -8.61
C LEU A 186 -1.70 0.69 -9.97
N SER A 187 -0.52 1.27 -10.20
CA SER A 187 -0.16 2.02 -11.39
C SER A 187 0.55 1.15 -12.44
N SER A 188 0.01 1.10 -13.66
CA SER A 188 0.75 0.68 -14.84
C SER A 188 1.74 1.79 -15.24
N ALA A 189 2.92 1.42 -15.75
CA ALA A 189 3.83 2.39 -16.36
C ALA A 189 3.23 3.05 -17.61
N ALA A 190 2.26 2.40 -18.25
CA ALA A 190 1.79 2.81 -19.56
C ALA A 190 0.78 3.96 -19.49
N GLY A 191 0.99 4.99 -20.32
CA GLY A 191 0.07 6.12 -20.53
C GLY A 191 0.24 7.25 -19.53
N THR A 192 -0.86 7.92 -19.18
CA THR A 192 -0.87 9.11 -18.32
C THR A 192 -0.24 8.84 -16.95
N PRO A 193 0.71 9.68 -16.49
CA PRO A 193 1.37 9.49 -15.21
C PRO A 193 0.38 9.52 -14.03
N ASN A 194 0.77 8.91 -12.90
CA ASN A 194 0.02 9.07 -11.65
C ASN A 194 0.15 10.50 -11.11
N ILE A 195 1.40 10.98 -11.02
CA ILE A 195 1.74 12.34 -10.64
C ILE A 195 2.56 12.95 -11.76
N GLU A 196 2.26 14.19 -12.14
CA GLU A 196 3.12 15.02 -12.98
C GLU A 196 3.39 16.35 -12.28
N SER A 197 4.42 17.06 -12.70
CA SER A 197 4.63 18.42 -12.21
C SER A 197 3.62 19.40 -12.82
N ASP A 198 3.28 20.46 -12.08
CA ASP A 198 2.22 21.40 -12.47
C ASP A 198 2.72 22.49 -13.44
N ALA A 199 3.91 23.05 -13.19
CA ALA A 199 4.42 24.21 -13.94
C ALA A 199 5.70 23.95 -14.75
N ASP A 200 6.66 23.25 -14.16
CA ASP A 200 8.02 23.05 -14.70
C ASP A 200 8.43 21.58 -14.56
N SER A 201 9.70 21.25 -14.77
CA SER A 201 10.20 19.88 -14.69
C SER A 201 10.38 19.29 -13.28
N GLN A 202 10.15 20.07 -12.22
CA GLN A 202 10.60 19.74 -10.87
C GLN A 202 9.47 19.19 -9.98
N LEU A 203 9.73 18.10 -9.28
CA LEU A 203 8.86 17.52 -8.25
C LEU A 203 9.61 17.41 -6.94
N LEU A 204 8.94 17.76 -5.83
CA LEU A 204 9.53 17.67 -4.51
C LEU A 204 8.59 16.96 -3.54
N PHE A 205 9.10 15.96 -2.83
CA PHE A 205 8.33 15.16 -1.88
C PHE A 205 9.02 15.12 -0.53
N TYR A 206 8.22 15.16 0.54
CA TYR A 206 8.67 14.89 1.90
C TYR A 206 8.02 13.60 2.41
N VAL A 207 8.85 12.60 2.66
CA VAL A 207 8.45 11.23 2.97
C VAL A 207 8.96 10.87 4.37
N PRO A 208 8.13 11.03 5.42
CA PRO A 208 8.47 10.57 6.76
C PRO A 208 8.27 9.06 6.90
N PHE A 209 9.07 8.42 7.75
CA PHE A 209 8.93 7.01 8.13
C PHE A 209 8.47 6.89 9.57
N MET A 210 7.61 5.90 9.85
CA MET A 210 7.10 5.61 11.19
C MET A 210 8.20 5.23 12.18
N ASN A 211 9.25 4.56 11.68
CA ASN A 211 10.44 4.19 12.44
C ASN A 211 11.67 4.48 11.58
N ALA A 212 12.81 4.76 12.24
CA ALA A 212 14.06 4.94 11.52
C ALA A 212 14.42 3.65 10.75
N THR A 213 14.66 3.80 9.45
CA THR A 213 14.93 2.69 8.53
C THR A 213 16.26 2.86 7.81
N LYS A 214 16.76 1.80 7.18
CA LYS A 214 17.94 1.83 6.34
C LYS A 214 17.51 1.86 4.88
N VAL A 215 17.96 2.84 4.11
CA VAL A 215 17.59 2.97 2.68
C VAL A 215 18.81 2.71 1.82
N HIS A 216 18.68 1.78 0.87
CA HIS A 216 19.77 1.35 0.01
C HIS A 216 19.59 1.86 -1.43
N SER A 217 18.37 1.87 -1.95
CA SER A 217 18.08 2.34 -3.30
C SER A 217 16.66 2.90 -3.42
N VAL A 218 16.45 3.71 -4.44
CA VAL A 218 15.14 4.22 -4.85
C VAL A 218 14.83 3.64 -6.23
N LEU A 219 13.67 3.02 -6.38
CA LEU A 219 13.15 2.60 -7.68
C LEU A 219 12.07 3.59 -8.09
N ILE A 220 12.13 4.07 -9.32
CA ILE A 220 11.23 5.07 -9.87
C ILE A 220 10.60 4.48 -11.12
N GLN A 221 9.27 4.43 -11.17
CA GLN A 221 8.54 4.05 -12.36
C GLN A 221 8.12 5.30 -13.13
N ALA A 222 8.66 5.49 -14.31
CA ALA A 222 8.32 6.56 -15.23
C ALA A 222 7.12 6.17 -16.13
N PRO A 223 6.42 7.14 -16.74
CA PRO A 223 5.49 6.87 -17.82
C PRO A 223 6.23 6.32 -19.05
N ILE A 224 5.63 5.34 -19.72
CA ILE A 224 6.07 4.79 -21.00
C ILE A 224 4.97 4.97 -22.05
N ALA A 225 5.37 5.11 -23.32
CA ALA A 225 4.43 5.10 -24.45
C ALA A 225 3.59 3.82 -24.45
N LYS A 226 2.29 3.93 -24.72
CA LYS A 226 1.48 2.75 -25.06
C LYS A 226 1.61 2.38 -26.52
N ASP A 227 1.67 3.39 -27.39
CA ASP A 227 1.70 3.26 -28.85
C ASP A 227 2.62 4.33 -29.46
N ASP A 228 3.07 4.15 -30.70
CA ASP A 228 3.98 5.08 -31.42
C ASP A 228 3.42 6.51 -31.59
N ASN A 229 2.11 6.69 -31.41
CA ASN A 229 1.43 7.98 -31.50
C ASN A 229 1.23 8.68 -30.14
N ASP A 230 1.53 8.02 -29.02
CA ASP A 230 1.41 8.63 -27.69
C ASP A 230 2.60 9.54 -27.42
N GLN A 231 2.34 10.83 -27.16
CA GLN A 231 3.35 11.70 -26.56
C GLN A 231 3.62 11.25 -25.12
N VAL A 232 4.76 10.60 -24.92
CA VAL A 232 5.24 10.24 -23.58
C VAL A 232 5.58 11.54 -22.87
N LYS A 233 4.95 11.76 -21.71
CA LYS A 233 5.36 12.84 -20.82
C LYS A 233 6.82 12.67 -20.41
N GLN A 234 7.52 13.79 -20.26
CA GLN A 234 8.91 13.78 -19.80
C GLN A 234 9.05 12.95 -18.51
N ARG A 235 10.15 12.21 -18.42
CA ARG A 235 10.50 11.39 -17.25
C ARG A 235 11.59 12.08 -16.43
N PRO A 236 11.71 11.79 -15.13
CA PRO A 236 12.77 12.36 -14.33
C PRO A 236 14.13 11.78 -14.77
N THR A 237 15.12 12.65 -14.90
CA THR A 237 16.51 12.32 -15.26
C THR A 237 17.48 12.59 -14.13
N LYS A 238 17.10 13.37 -13.12
CA LYS A 238 17.92 13.66 -11.93
C LYS A 238 17.17 13.35 -10.64
N LEU A 239 17.90 12.81 -9.67
CA LEU A 239 17.44 12.54 -8.30
C LEU A 239 18.35 13.26 -7.30
N LYS A 240 17.77 14.12 -6.45
CA LYS A 240 18.43 14.61 -5.24
C LYS A 240 17.67 14.14 -4.01
N VAL A 241 18.41 13.73 -2.97
CA VAL A 241 17.84 13.19 -1.74
C VAL A 241 18.51 13.80 -0.51
N TRP A 242 17.67 14.29 0.41
CA TRP A 242 18.07 14.68 1.76
C TRP A 242 17.44 13.73 2.78
N THR A 243 18.06 13.61 3.95
CA THR A 243 17.61 12.69 5.01
C THR A 243 17.40 13.42 6.31
N ASN A 244 16.42 12.99 7.11
CA ASN A 244 16.22 13.41 8.50
C ASN A 244 15.97 14.92 8.67
N LEU A 245 15.39 15.55 7.65
CA LEU A 245 14.87 16.91 7.76
C LEU A 245 13.51 16.89 8.48
N PRO A 246 13.17 17.93 9.26
CA PRO A 246 11.92 17.98 10.01
C PRO A 246 10.69 18.30 9.13
N ALA A 247 10.90 18.81 7.92
CA ALA A 247 9.87 19.21 6.98
C ALA A 247 10.41 19.19 5.54
N ILE A 248 9.52 19.39 4.56
CA ILE A 248 9.87 19.57 3.15
C ILE A 248 10.73 20.82 2.95
N LEU A 249 11.65 20.77 1.98
CA LEU A 249 12.42 21.94 1.56
C LEU A 249 11.60 22.82 0.61
N SER A 250 11.98 24.09 0.48
CA SER A 250 11.55 24.90 -0.66
C SER A 250 12.45 24.62 -1.88
N PHE A 251 11.99 24.96 -3.09
CA PHE A 251 12.81 24.87 -4.30
C PHE A 251 14.04 25.80 -4.31
N ASP A 252 14.03 26.88 -3.52
CA ASP A 252 15.23 27.71 -3.34
C ASP A 252 16.26 26.99 -2.45
N ASP A 253 15.77 26.34 -1.39
CA ASP A 253 16.62 25.57 -0.48
C ASP A 253 17.24 24.35 -1.15
N THR A 254 16.60 23.73 -2.15
CA THR A 254 17.19 22.57 -2.87
C THR A 254 18.46 22.94 -3.66
N ASN A 255 18.64 24.23 -3.97
CA ASN A 255 19.85 24.75 -4.63
C ASN A 255 20.93 25.14 -3.63
N SER A 256 20.54 25.57 -2.43
CA SER A 256 21.46 26.08 -1.41
C SER A 256 21.91 25.01 -0.41
N VAL A 257 21.02 24.06 -0.08
CA VAL A 257 21.26 22.99 0.87
C VAL A 257 21.79 21.76 0.13
N PRO A 258 23.04 21.34 0.36
CA PRO A 258 23.62 20.22 -0.38
C PRO A 258 22.85 18.92 -0.10
N ALA A 259 22.50 18.21 -1.17
CA ALA A 259 21.86 16.91 -1.07
C ALA A 259 22.79 15.88 -0.41
N VAL A 260 22.22 14.97 0.37
CA VAL A 260 22.97 13.84 0.95
C VAL A 260 23.38 12.86 -0.16
N HIS A 261 22.55 12.79 -1.20
CA HIS A 261 22.82 12.05 -2.43
C HIS A 261 22.26 12.78 -3.63
N GLU A 262 23.03 12.81 -4.70
CA GLU A 262 22.65 13.35 -6.01
C GLU A 262 23.15 12.37 -7.07
N ALA A 263 22.28 12.01 -8.00
CA ALA A 263 22.58 11.06 -9.07
C ALA A 263 21.66 11.27 -10.27
N ASP A 264 22.17 10.94 -11.44
CA ASP A 264 21.37 10.81 -12.64
C ASP A 264 20.55 9.52 -12.59
N ILE A 265 19.37 9.57 -13.21
CA ILE A 265 18.44 8.45 -13.33
C ILE A 265 18.65 7.86 -14.72
N ASP A 266 19.19 6.64 -14.76
CA ASP A 266 19.32 5.88 -16.00
C ASP A 266 17.95 5.65 -16.66
N GLY A 267 17.96 5.47 -17.98
CA GLY A 267 16.75 5.15 -18.74
C GLY A 267 16.00 3.95 -18.15
N PRO A 268 14.66 4.00 -18.10
CA PRO A 268 13.85 2.95 -17.54
C PRO A 268 13.93 1.67 -18.37
N ASP A 269 13.65 0.54 -17.72
CA ASP A 269 13.43 -0.74 -18.39
C ASP A 269 12.10 -0.76 -19.19
N GLU A 270 11.81 -1.90 -19.83
CA GLU A 270 10.57 -2.12 -20.60
C GLU A 270 9.29 -1.92 -19.76
N GLN A 271 9.41 -1.98 -18.43
CA GLN A 271 8.31 -1.83 -17.46
C GLN A 271 8.28 -0.43 -16.84
N GLY A 272 9.11 0.50 -17.34
CA GLY A 272 9.18 1.88 -16.89
C GLY A 272 10.07 2.10 -15.66
N TRP A 273 10.80 1.11 -15.17
CA TRP A 273 11.57 1.23 -13.92
C TRP A 273 13.02 1.64 -14.11
N SER A 274 13.43 2.63 -13.32
CA SER A 274 14.83 3.01 -13.12
C SER A 274 15.22 2.78 -11.66
N ALA A 275 16.40 2.21 -11.43
CA ALA A 275 16.92 1.91 -10.10
C ALA A 275 18.11 2.81 -9.77
N VAL A 276 17.96 3.69 -8.77
CA VAL A 276 19.03 4.57 -8.30
C VAL A 276 19.61 4.03 -7.00
N ARG A 277 20.87 3.62 -7.03
CA ARG A 277 21.58 3.12 -5.84
C ARG A 277 22.07 4.28 -4.99
N LEU A 278 21.54 4.40 -3.79
CA LEU A 278 21.96 5.42 -2.85
C LEU A 278 23.31 5.09 -2.23
N ARG A 279 24.00 6.12 -1.74
CA ARG A 279 25.22 5.97 -0.93
C ARG A 279 24.86 5.45 0.46
N TYR A 280 24.54 4.16 0.58
CA TYR A 280 24.02 3.47 1.78
C TYR A 280 24.65 3.89 3.10
N VAL A 281 25.97 4.15 3.16
CA VAL A 281 26.67 4.63 4.37
C VAL A 281 26.09 5.93 4.96
N ARG A 282 25.39 6.75 4.17
CA ARG A 282 24.70 7.97 4.60
C ARG A 282 23.22 7.76 4.95
N PHE A 283 22.69 6.57 4.66
CA PHE A 283 21.26 6.22 4.78
C PHE A 283 21.05 5.05 5.77
N GLN A 284 21.89 4.95 6.80
CA GLN A 284 21.81 3.91 7.84
C GLN A 284 20.65 4.10 8.82
N ARG A 285 20.20 5.35 9.01
CA ARG A 285 19.18 5.71 9.98
C ARG A 285 18.38 6.87 9.44
N VAL A 286 17.33 6.54 8.70
CA VAL A 286 16.48 7.48 7.97
C VAL A 286 15.11 7.51 8.64
N SER A 287 14.74 8.64 9.25
CA SER A 287 13.40 8.91 9.77
C SER A 287 12.54 9.69 8.77
N SER A 288 13.16 10.39 7.83
CA SER A 288 12.48 11.11 6.76
C SER A 288 13.38 11.25 5.54
N LEU A 289 12.78 11.40 4.37
CA LEU A 289 13.45 11.76 3.12
C LEU A 289 12.80 12.99 2.52
N VAL A 290 13.61 13.89 1.99
CA VAL A 290 13.16 14.83 0.96
C VAL A 290 13.67 14.32 -0.37
N VAL A 291 12.76 14.07 -1.31
CA VAL A 291 13.05 13.49 -2.63
C VAL A 291 12.71 14.52 -3.68
N PHE A 292 13.73 14.98 -4.40
CA PHE A 292 13.60 15.90 -5.52
C PHE A 292 13.85 15.14 -6.82
N LEU A 293 12.93 15.27 -7.76
CA LEU A 293 13.00 14.70 -9.09
C LEU A 293 12.93 15.83 -10.10
N GLU A 294 13.79 15.80 -11.11
CA GLU A 294 13.85 16.82 -12.15
C GLU A 294 13.99 16.15 -13.52
N GLY A 295 13.27 16.70 -14.50
CA GLY A 295 13.33 16.26 -15.89
C GLY A 295 14.51 16.86 -16.64
N GLU A 296 14.61 16.56 -17.94
CA GLU A 296 15.70 17.07 -18.79
C GLU A 296 15.42 18.48 -19.32
N ASP A 297 14.22 18.68 -19.85
CA ASP A 297 13.69 19.97 -20.31
C ASP A 297 13.04 20.69 -19.13
N GLU A 298 13.62 21.80 -18.70
CA GLU A 298 13.20 22.56 -17.52
C GLU A 298 11.77 23.12 -17.66
N ASP A 299 11.33 23.40 -18.88
CA ASP A 299 10.04 24.01 -19.19
C ASP A 299 8.92 22.96 -19.37
N GLU A 300 9.26 21.67 -19.44
CA GLU A 300 8.30 20.58 -19.63
C GLU A 300 7.93 19.83 -18.33
N PRO A 301 6.64 19.51 -18.11
CA PRO A 301 6.21 18.71 -16.98
C PRO A 301 6.79 17.29 -16.94
N THR A 302 7.31 16.90 -15.79
CA THR A 302 7.89 15.58 -15.51
C THR A 302 6.86 14.67 -14.83
N GLY A 303 6.65 13.47 -15.38
CA GLY A 303 5.71 12.46 -14.88
C GLY A 303 6.36 11.32 -14.12
N VAL A 304 5.68 10.83 -13.07
CA VAL A 304 6.07 9.67 -12.27
C VAL A 304 4.84 8.82 -11.91
N ASN A 305 4.98 7.49 -12.03
CA ASN A 305 3.93 6.53 -11.72
C ASN A 305 4.07 5.94 -10.32
N LYS A 306 5.29 5.60 -9.92
CA LYS A 306 5.57 4.92 -8.64
C LYS A 306 6.95 5.27 -8.12
N VAL A 307 7.08 5.38 -6.80
CA VAL A 307 8.38 5.44 -6.12
C VAL A 307 8.45 4.39 -5.04
N VAL A 308 9.49 3.55 -5.08
CA VAL A 308 9.71 2.47 -4.13
C VAL A 308 11.08 2.65 -3.47
N PHE A 309 11.08 2.74 -2.14
CA PHE A 309 12.29 2.70 -1.35
C PHE A 309 12.65 1.25 -1.04
N VAL A 310 13.90 0.90 -1.30
CA VAL A 310 14.45 -0.43 -1.02
C VAL A 310 15.44 -0.30 0.12
N GLY A 311 15.29 -1.16 1.12
CA GLY A 311 16.03 -1.07 2.37
C GLY A 311 16.23 -2.41 3.06
N GLU A 312 16.83 -2.36 4.24
CA GLU A 312 16.88 -3.50 5.14
C GLU A 312 15.67 -3.53 6.04
N LYS A 313 15.28 -4.74 6.46
CA LYS A 313 14.32 -4.94 7.52
C LYS A 313 14.82 -4.24 8.78
N GLY A 314 14.07 -3.25 9.28
CA GLY A 314 14.41 -2.55 10.52
C GLY A 314 14.74 -3.56 11.61
N ASP A 315 15.83 -3.31 12.35
CA ASP A 315 16.40 -4.25 13.30
C ASP A 315 15.27 -4.89 14.13
N LYS A 316 15.08 -6.21 13.96
CA LYS A 316 14.29 -6.98 14.91
C LYS A 316 14.95 -6.71 16.26
N LEU A 317 14.27 -5.98 17.13
CA LEU A 317 14.52 -6.08 18.55
C LEU A 317 14.22 -7.53 18.91
N GLU A 318 15.22 -8.40 18.77
CA GLU A 318 15.18 -9.71 19.38
C GLU A 318 15.12 -9.43 20.87
N MET A 319 13.92 -9.52 21.44
CA MET A 319 13.77 -9.68 22.88
C MET A 319 14.47 -10.98 23.23
N GLY A 320 15.75 -10.86 23.59
CA GLY A 320 16.51 -11.92 24.22
C GLY A 320 15.65 -12.47 25.35
N THR A 321 15.37 -13.76 25.29
CA THR A 321 14.64 -14.46 26.34
C THR A 321 15.43 -14.26 27.63
N LEU A 322 14.87 -13.51 28.58
CA LEU A 322 15.39 -13.42 29.94
C LEU A 322 15.31 -14.82 30.55
N ALA A 323 16.44 -15.54 30.52
CA ALA A 323 16.61 -16.72 31.35
C ALA A 323 16.50 -16.27 32.81
N LYS A 324 15.51 -16.79 33.53
CA LYS A 324 15.43 -16.60 34.98
C LYS A 324 16.72 -17.15 35.60
N PRO A 325 17.46 -16.35 36.40
CA PRO A 325 18.51 -16.91 37.25
C PRO A 325 17.84 -17.88 38.22
N GLY A 326 18.47 -19.04 38.38
CA GLY A 326 17.85 -20.23 38.95
C GLY A 326 17.38 -20.08 40.39
N GLU A 327 16.35 -20.88 40.70
CA GLU A 327 16.06 -21.55 41.97
C GLU A 327 15.20 -22.78 41.67
#